data_AF-A0A3P7LWA3-F1
#
_entry.id   AF-A0A3P7LWA3-F1
#
_cell.length_a   1.000
_cell.length_b   1.000
_cell.length_c   1.000
_cell.angle_alpha   90.00
_cell.angle_beta   90.00
_cell.angle_gamma   90.00
#
_symmetry.space_group_name_H-M   'P 1'
#
loop_
_entity.id
_entity.type
_entity.pdbx_description
1 polymer ?
#
loop_
_entity_poly.entity_id
_entity_poly.type
_entity_poly.pdbx_seq_one_letter_code
_entity_poly.pdbx_strand_id
1 'polypeptide(L)'
;MDPMGKVPWLVHRGQKMIDSCSIMRYVDELKGPKASLFRICGAEGFKKALDMSNSIAGPRSKLCFSSEATKEDADVFKMVLSNIDKEIQGPYLVGTYTF
;
A
#
# COMPACT_ATOMS: atom_id res chain seq x y z
N MET A 1 -15.09 -18.14 -0.71
CA MET A 1 -14.78 -16.69 -0.71
C MET A 1 -14.27 -16.30 0.67
N ASP A 2 -13.93 -15.04 0.89
CA ASP A 2 -13.47 -14.49 2.17
C ASP A 2 -14.78 -14.23 2.87
N PRO A 3 -14.97 -14.76 4.08
CA PRO A 3 -16.22 -14.54 4.79
C PRO A 3 -16.57 -13.06 4.93
N MET A 4 -15.57 -12.17 4.88
CA MET A 4 -15.74 -10.71 4.96
C MET A 4 -15.86 -10.01 3.60
N GLY A 5 -15.88 -10.75 2.49
CA GLY A 5 -16.00 -10.18 1.13
C GLY A 5 -14.81 -9.34 0.68
N LYS A 6 -13.67 -9.39 1.38
CA LYS A 6 -12.50 -8.57 1.06
C LYS A 6 -11.78 -9.10 -0.18
N VAL A 7 -11.19 -8.17 -0.92
CA VAL A 7 -10.33 -8.37 -2.10
C VAL A 7 -9.04 -7.56 -1.87
N PRO A 8 -7.90 -7.87 -2.53
CA PRO A 8 -7.68 -8.87 -3.59
C PRO A 8 -7.43 -10.30 -3.09
N TRP A 9 -7.44 -11.23 -4.06
CA TRP A 9 -7.15 -12.64 -3.89
C TRP A 9 -6.06 -13.07 -4.85
N LEU A 10 -5.15 -13.90 -4.38
CA LEU A 10 -4.25 -14.64 -5.25
C LEU A 10 -4.56 -16.13 -5.17
N VAL A 11 -4.77 -16.73 -6.33
CA VAL A 11 -4.78 -18.19 -6.50
C VAL A 11 -3.61 -18.56 -7.39
N HIS A 12 -2.61 -19.26 -6.85
CA HIS A 12 -1.43 -19.69 -7.60
C HIS A 12 -1.04 -21.10 -7.18
N ARG A 13 -0.91 -22.02 -8.14
CA ARG A 13 -0.54 -23.44 -7.90
C ARG A 13 -1.38 -24.13 -6.80
N GLY A 14 -2.68 -23.88 -6.79
CA GLY A 14 -3.60 -24.44 -5.79
C GLY A 14 -3.54 -23.78 -4.40
N GLN A 15 -2.58 -22.89 -4.14
CA GLN A 15 -2.56 -22.06 -2.95
C GLN A 15 -3.48 -20.86 -3.12
N LYS A 16 -4.15 -20.48 -2.03
CA LYS A 16 -5.06 -19.35 -1.95
C LYS A 16 -4.57 -18.39 -0.88
N MET A 17 -4.30 -17.16 -1.27
CA MET A 17 -3.89 -16.09 -0.37
C MET A 17 -4.91 -14.96 -0.40
N ILE A 18 -5.20 -14.46 0.79
CA ILE A 18 -5.93 -13.22 1.06
C ILE A 18 -4.94 -12.24 1.68
N ASP A 19 -5.32 -10.96 1.75
CA ASP A 19 -4.47 -9.83 2.17
C ASP A 19 -3.46 -9.37 1.11
N SER A 20 -3.59 -8.09 0.70
CA SER A 20 -2.76 -7.51 -0.36
C SER A 20 -1.27 -7.46 0.02
N CYS A 21 -0.93 -7.19 1.29
CA CYS A 21 0.46 -7.13 1.74
C CYS A 21 1.16 -8.48 1.65
N SER A 22 0.44 -9.55 1.99
CA SER A 22 0.93 -10.92 1.89
C SER A 22 1.06 -11.37 0.44
N ILE A 23 0.07 -11.03 -0.40
CA ILE A 23 0.12 -11.26 -1.85
C ILE A 23 1.31 -10.55 -2.50
N MET A 24 1.55 -9.28 -2.16
CA MET A 24 2.67 -8.50 -2.70
C MET A 24 4.03 -9.13 -2.37
N ARG A 25 4.24 -9.57 -1.12
CA ARG A 25 5.46 -10.29 -0.71
C ARG A 25 5.66 -11.58 -1.49
N TYR A 26 4.59 -12.38 -1.59
CA TYR A 26 4.65 -13.64 -2.32
C TYR A 26 5.03 -13.43 -3.80
N VAL A 27 4.38 -12.47 -4.46
CA VAL A 27 4.64 -12.19 -5.89
C VAL A 27 6.05 -11.66 -6.12
N ASP A 28 6.59 -10.87 -5.18
CA ASP A 28 7.95 -10.36 -5.24
C ASP A 28 9.00 -11.49 -5.31
N GLU A 29 8.79 -12.54 -4.53
CA GLU A 29 9.69 -13.69 -4.46
C GLU A 29 9.65 -14.55 -5.74
N LEU A 30 8.53 -14.58 -6.47
CA LEU A 30 8.35 -15.43 -7.65
C LEU A 30 9.32 -15.12 -8.80
N LYS A 31 9.80 -13.87 -8.91
CA LYS A 31 10.70 -13.44 -9.99
C LYS A 31 12.18 -13.61 -9.64
N GLY A 32 12.48 -14.13 -8.45
CA GLY A 32 13.83 -14.36 -7.96
C GLY A 32 14.50 -13.09 -7.42
N PRO A 33 15.64 -13.24 -6.72
CA PRO A 33 16.22 -12.20 -5.87
C PRO A 33 16.76 -10.97 -6.62
N LYS A 34 16.93 -11.05 -7.95
CA LYS A 34 17.36 -9.91 -8.78
C LYS A 34 16.22 -8.95 -9.12
N ALA A 35 14.98 -9.45 -9.13
CA ALA A 35 13.78 -8.68 -9.45
C ALA A 35 12.98 -8.28 -8.20
N SER A 36 13.51 -8.59 -7.00
CA SER A 36 12.83 -8.32 -5.73
C SER A 36 12.82 -6.83 -5.43
N LEU A 37 11.62 -6.25 -5.38
CA LEU A 37 11.34 -4.90 -4.92
C LEU A 37 11.56 -4.80 -3.40
N PHE A 38 11.28 -5.85 -2.63
CA PHE A 38 11.53 -5.87 -1.19
C PHE A 38 13.01 -5.76 -0.85
N ARG A 39 13.89 -6.31 -1.69
CA ARG A 39 15.34 -6.15 -1.53
C ARG A 39 15.78 -4.69 -1.66
N ILE A 40 15.09 -3.89 -2.47
CA ILE A 40 15.47 -2.49 -2.75
C ILE A 40 15.08 -1.57 -1.60
N CYS A 41 13.86 -1.71 -1.06
CA CYS A 41 13.41 -0.87 0.05
C CYS A 41 13.74 -1.45 1.44
N GLY A 42 14.01 -2.76 1.54
CA GLY A 42 14.17 -3.46 2.80
C GLY A 42 12.87 -3.57 3.61
N ALA A 43 12.91 -4.34 4.70
CA ALA A 43 11.74 -4.55 5.55
C ALA A 43 11.23 -3.24 6.19
N GLU A 44 12.15 -2.36 6.62
CA GLU A 44 11.81 -1.07 7.21
C GLU A 44 11.20 -0.11 6.19
N GLY A 45 11.79 -0.01 5.00
CA GLY A 45 11.22 0.80 3.92
C GLY A 45 9.85 0.30 3.50
N PHE A 46 9.67 -1.02 3.38
CA PHE A 46 8.35 -1.59 3.10
C PHE A 46 7.33 -1.25 4.19
N LYS A 47 7.69 -1.37 5.48
CA LYS A 47 6.81 -1.02 6.59
C LYS A 47 6.44 0.47 6.55
N LYS A 48 7.42 1.35 6.31
CA LYS A 48 7.19 2.80 6.16
C LYS A 48 6.22 3.09 5.00
N ALA A 49 6.45 2.49 3.83
CA ALA A 49 5.57 2.65 2.67
C ALA A 49 4.15 2.11 2.94
N LEU A 50 4.04 0.98 3.63
CA LEU A 50 2.76 0.41 4.02
C LEU A 50 2.00 1.33 5.00
N ASP A 51 2.69 1.92 5.98
CA ASP A 51 2.08 2.84 6.93
C ASP A 51 1.58 4.13 6.24
N MET A 52 2.35 4.66 5.30
CA MET A 52 1.91 5.77 4.44
C MET A 52 0.70 5.39 3.59
N SER A 53 0.67 4.17 3.03
CA SER A 53 -0.49 3.70 2.25
C SER A 53 -1.74 3.49 3.12
N ASN A 54 -1.57 3.00 4.35
CA ASN A 54 -2.69 2.78 5.26
C ASN A 54 -3.27 4.09 5.80
N SER A 55 -2.43 5.13 6.00
CA SER A 55 -2.89 6.42 6.52
C SER A 55 -3.88 7.12 5.59
N ILE A 56 -3.80 6.89 4.26
CA ILE A 56 -4.76 7.43 3.30
C ILE A 56 -6.05 6.62 3.20
N ALA A 57 -6.05 5.34 3.60
CA ALA A 57 -7.14 4.41 3.27
C ALA A 57 -8.49 4.85 3.87
N GLY A 58 -8.52 5.19 5.15
CA GLY A 58 -9.73 5.65 5.85
C GLY A 58 -10.29 6.96 5.30
N PRO A 59 -9.50 8.06 5.32
CA PRO A 59 -9.95 9.35 4.80
C PRO A 59 -10.39 9.28 3.33
N ARG A 60 -9.63 8.59 2.47
CA ARG A 60 -10.01 8.37 1.07
C ARG A 60 -11.33 7.62 0.95
N SER A 61 -11.50 6.55 1.73
CA SER A 61 -12.73 5.75 1.67
C SER A 61 -13.96 6.57 2.04
N LYS A 62 -13.86 7.42 3.07
CA LYS A 62 -14.96 8.28 3.48
C LYS A 62 -15.31 9.28 2.37
N LEU A 63 -14.32 9.94 1.79
CA LEU A 63 -14.54 10.91 0.71
C LEU A 63 -15.12 10.29 -0.58
N CYS A 64 -14.66 9.09 -0.95
CA CYS A 64 -15.05 8.47 -2.22
C CYS A 64 -16.34 7.66 -2.16
N PHE A 65 -16.71 7.13 -0.98
CA PHE A 65 -17.76 6.12 -0.86
C PHE A 65 -18.81 6.42 0.22
N SER A 66 -18.72 7.55 0.92
CA SER A 66 -19.78 8.00 1.84
C SER A 66 -20.55 9.17 1.25
N SER A 67 -21.88 9.18 1.44
CA SER A 67 -22.73 10.34 1.17
C SER A 67 -22.60 11.46 2.22
N GLU A 68 -21.90 11.20 3.32
CA GLU A 68 -21.77 12.09 4.47
C GLU A 68 -20.40 12.80 4.53
N ALA A 69 -19.63 12.75 3.43
CA ALA A 69 -18.34 13.40 3.35
C ALA A 69 -18.46 14.92 3.52
N THR A 70 -17.65 15.51 4.41
CA THR A 70 -17.64 16.95 4.67
C THR A 70 -16.37 17.64 4.17
N LYS A 71 -16.33 18.97 4.28
CA LYS A 71 -15.12 19.74 4.00
C LYS A 71 -13.99 19.38 4.96
N GLU A 72 -14.31 19.14 6.23
CA GLU A 72 -13.35 18.75 7.26
C GLU A 72 -12.69 17.41 6.90
N ASP A 73 -13.44 16.45 6.35
CA ASP A 73 -12.88 15.18 5.86
C ASP A 73 -11.88 15.40 4.73
N ALA A 74 -12.18 16.34 3.82
CA ALA A 74 -11.28 16.69 2.73
C ALA A 74 -10.00 17.36 3.26
N ASP A 75 -10.10 18.19 4.28
CA ASP A 75 -8.96 18.86 4.90
C ASP A 75 -8.10 17.86 5.71
N VAL A 76 -8.70 16.87 6.37
CA VAL A 76 -7.98 15.73 6.97
C VAL A 76 -7.23 14.94 5.89
N PHE A 77 -7.88 14.64 4.76
CA PHE A 77 -7.23 13.90 3.69
C PHE A 77 -6.05 14.68 3.08
N LYS A 78 -6.21 15.99 2.84
CA LYS A 78 -5.11 16.87 2.41
C LYS A 78 -3.95 16.87 3.40
N MET A 79 -4.24 16.97 4.70
CA MET A 79 -3.20 16.92 5.74
C MET A 79 -2.40 15.62 5.69
N VAL A 80 -3.07 14.47 5.53
CA VAL A 80 -2.40 13.17 5.38
C VAL A 80 -1.52 13.15 4.14
N LEU A 81 -2.03 13.63 3.00
CA LEU A 81 -1.26 13.70 1.75
C LEU A 81 -0.04 14.62 1.90
N SER A 82 -0.17 15.78 2.53
CA SER A 82 0.95 16.68 2.81
C SER A 82 2.00 16.07 3.73
N ASN A 83 1.60 15.22 4.67
CA ASN A 83 2.56 14.50 5.51
C ASN A 83 3.32 13.44 4.72
N ILE A 84 2.65 12.72 3.81
CA ILE A 84 3.31 11.77 2.90
C ILE A 84 4.28 12.49 1.97
N ASP A 85 3.88 13.62 1.40
CA ASP A 85 4.72 14.42 0.51
C ASP A 85 6.05 14.84 1.17
N LYS A 86 6.01 15.25 2.43
CA LYS A 86 7.22 15.58 3.22
C LYS A 86 8.14 14.37 3.46
N GLU A 87 7.59 13.17 3.51
CA GLU A 87 8.35 11.94 3.75
C GLU A 87 9.01 11.40 2.47
N ILE A 88 8.53 11.81 1.29
CA ILE A 88 9.08 11.41 0.01
C ILE A 88 10.33 12.24 -0.29
N GLN A 89 11.48 11.58 -0.23
CA GLN A 89 12.80 12.21 -0.45
C GLN A 89 13.34 11.99 -1.88
N GLY A 90 12.53 11.41 -2.77
CA GLY A 90 12.96 11.01 -4.11
C GLY A 90 11.81 10.57 -5.00
N PRO A 91 12.09 9.89 -6.12
CA PRO A 91 11.05 9.53 -7.10
C PRO A 91 10.09 8.41 -6.64
N TYR A 92 10.33 7.81 -5.48
CA TYR A 92 9.54 6.70 -4.94
C TYR A 92 9.16 6.96 -3.48
N LEU A 93 8.15 6.25 -2.98
CA LEU A 93 7.74 6.30 -1.57
C LEU A 93 8.92 5.98 -0.63
N VAL A 94 9.74 4.99 -1.01
CA VAL A 94 10.95 4.59 -0.29
C VAL A 94 12.01 4.12 -1.29
N GLY A 95 13.27 4.43 -0.99
CA GLY A 95 14.43 4.05 -1.79
C GLY A 95 14.66 4.91 -3.03
N THR A 96 15.81 4.69 -3.64
CA THR A 96 16.22 5.30 -4.92
C THR A 96 16.33 4.16 -5.93
N TYR A 97 15.41 4.05 -6.88
CA TYR A 97 15.52 3.03 -7.92
C TYR A 97 16.54 3.51 -8.98
N THR A 98 17.66 2.81 -9.07
CA THR A 98 18.66 2.95 -10.14
C THR A 98 18.67 1.66 -10.96
N PHE A 99 18.47 1.78 -12.27
CA PHE A 99 18.49 0.68 -13.25
C PHE A 99 19.87 0.04 -13.40
#